data_AF-A0A8H9AFH5-F1
#
_entry.id   AF-A0A8H9AFH5-F1
#
_cell.length_a   1.000
_cell.length_b   1.000
_cell.length_c   1.000
_cell.angle_alpha   90.00
_cell.angle_beta   90.00
_cell.angle_gamma   90.00
#
_symmetry.space_group_name_H-M   'P 1'
#
loop_
_entity.id
_entity.type
_entity.pdbx_description
1 polymer ?
#
loop_
_entity_poly.entity_id
_entity_poly.type
_entity_poly.pdbx_seq_one_letter_code
_entity_poly.pdbx_strand_id
1 'polypeptide(L)' 'TESHTALHDMLNPTKDTNWNSTCIYKSRHKMLPINLTQETLFSSKSHGKYALFPIFTASWRATRIKNIGI' A
#
# COMPACT_ATOMS: atom_id res chain seq x y z
N THR A 1 13.97 11.32 -9.15
CA THR A 1 13.63 10.31 -10.19
C THR A 1 13.05 9.05 -9.59
N GLU A 2 13.50 8.61 -8.41
CA GLU A 2 13.04 7.38 -7.74
C GLU A 2 11.57 7.36 -7.30
N SER A 3 10.99 8.52 -6.95
CA SER A 3 9.61 8.64 -6.46
C SER A 3 8.53 8.40 -7.52
N HIS A 4 8.81 8.74 -8.79
CA HIS A 4 7.89 8.50 -9.90
C HIS A 4 7.78 7.00 -10.17
N THR A 5 8.91 6.29 -10.16
CA THR A 5 8.98 4.84 -10.39
C THR A 5 8.20 4.08 -9.32
N ALA A 6 8.36 4.43 -8.05
CA ALA A 6 7.65 3.75 -6.95
C ALA A 6 6.11 3.88 -7.06
N LEU A 7 5.59 5.03 -7.48
CA LEU A 7 4.14 5.22 -7.68
C LEU A 7 3.63 4.38 -8.85
N HIS A 8 4.34 4.36 -9.98
CA HIS A 8 3.98 3.52 -11.13
C HIS A 8 4.01 2.04 -10.77
N ASP A 9 5.03 1.61 -10.03
CA ASP A 9 5.15 0.22 -9.57
C ASP A 9 4.02 -0.17 -8.62
N MET A 10 3.52 0.75 -7.78
CA MET A 10 2.38 0.47 -6.90
C MET A 10 1.04 0.45 -7.65
N LEU A 11 0.91 1.20 -8.75
CA LEU A 11 -0.28 1.18 -9.61
C LEU A 11 -0.33 -0.10 -10.46
N ASN A 12 0.81 -0.53 -11.01
CA ASN A 12 0.93 -1.74 -11.82
C ASN A 12 1.97 -2.71 -11.23
N PRO A 13 1.60 -3.48 -10.19
CA PRO A 13 2.59 -4.14 -9.38
C PRO A 13 3.09 -5.46 -9.94
N THR A 14 4.37 -5.71 -9.67
CA THR A 14 5.04 -6.99 -9.88
C THR A 14 5.23 -7.70 -8.54
N LYS A 15 5.82 -8.90 -8.57
CA LYS A 15 6.17 -9.65 -7.35
C LYS A 15 7.20 -8.92 -6.48
N ASP A 16 8.00 -8.04 -7.09
CA ASP A 16 9.12 -7.35 -6.46
C ASP A 16 8.76 -5.90 -6.05
N THR A 17 7.52 -5.46 -6.31
CA THR A 17 7.06 -4.11 -5.93
C THR A 17 7.21 -3.88 -4.42
N ASN A 18 7.95 -2.83 -4.06
CA ASN A 18 8.17 -2.45 -2.67
C ASN A 18 6.99 -1.65 -2.10
N TRP A 19 6.16 -2.33 -1.32
CA TRP A 19 4.99 -1.73 -0.64
C TRP A 19 5.33 -1.01 0.68
N ASN A 20 6.59 -1.04 1.14
CA ASN A 20 7.07 -0.42 2.38
C ASN A 20 7.68 0.98 2.18
N SER A 21 7.67 1.51 0.95
CA SER A 21 8.43 2.72 0.57
C SER A 21 7.79 4.05 1.01
N THR A 22 6.81 4.06 1.91
CA THR A 22 5.97 5.23 2.14
C THR A 22 6.40 6.05 3.36
N CYS A 23 7.01 7.21 3.12
CA CYS A 23 7.03 8.31 4.09
C CYS A 23 5.60 8.88 4.20
N ILE A 24 4.81 8.35 5.13
CA ILE A 24 3.43 8.81 5.34
C ILE A 24 3.44 10.00 6.28
N TYR A 25 2.71 11.05 5.90
CA TYR A 25 2.55 12.24 6.71
C TYR A 25 1.08 12.42 7.09
N LYS A 26 0.85 12.75 8.36
CA LYS A 26 -0.46 13.20 8.85
C LYS A 26 -0.26 14.57 9.50
N SER A 27 -0.97 15.58 9.01
CA SER A 27 -0.86 16.96 9.52
C SER A 27 0.59 17.48 9.57
N ARG A 28 1.39 17.19 8.53
CA ARG A 28 2.83 17.50 8.41
C ARG A 28 3.77 16.71 9.33
N HIS A 29 3.26 15.82 10.17
CA HIS A 29 4.08 14.94 10.99
C HIS A 29 4.30 13.60 10.29
N LYS A 30 5.57 13.17 10.20
CA LYS A 30 5.91 11.84 9.69
C LYS A 30 5.33 10.79 10.63
N MET A 31 4.50 9.91 10.10
CA MET A 31 3.93 8.79 10.83
C MET A 31 4.97 7.68 10.90
N LEU A 32 5.20 7.12 12.08
CA LEU A 32 6.09 5.98 12.25
C LEU A 32 5.46 4.71 11.66
N PRO A 33 6.24 3.83 11.03
CA PRO A 33 5.73 2.58 10.45
C PRO A 33 5.00 1.67 11.45
N ILE A 34 5.36 1.72 12.74
CA ILE A 34 4.69 0.95 13.80
C ILE A 34 3.21 1.31 13.97
N ASN A 35 2.82 2.52 13.55
CA ASN A 35 1.45 3.01 13.68
C ASN A 35 0.60 2.78 12.41
N LEU A 36 1.19 2.27 11.33
CA LEU A 36 0.53 2.12 10.03
C LEU A 36 0.88 0.79 9.37
N THR A 37 -0.07 -0.14 9.40
CA THR A 37 0.04 -1.41 8.67
C THR A 37 -0.37 -1.26 7.21
N GLN A 38 0.23 -2.03 6.30
CA GLN A 38 -0.19 -2.04 4.89
C GLN A 38 -1.67 -2.38 4.73
N GLU A 39 -2.21 -3.22 5.62
CA GLU A 39 -3.64 -3.53 5.70
C GLU A 39 -4.47 -2.25 5.95
N THR A 40 -4.03 -1.37 6.86
CA THR A 40 -4.71 -0.09 7.11
C THR A 40 -4.58 0.86 5.92
N LEU A 41 -3.42 0.85 5.25
CA LEU A 41 -3.14 1.71 4.12
C LEU A 41 -3.94 1.33 2.88
N PHE A 42 -4.01 0.03 2.58
CA PHE A 42 -4.43 -0.48 1.28
C PHE A 42 -5.58 -1.48 1.35
N SER A 43 -5.93 -2.03 2.52
CA SER A 43 -6.93 -3.09 2.63
C SER A 43 -8.22 -2.62 3.30
N SER A 44 -9.31 -2.57 2.52
CA SER A 44 -10.67 -2.44 3.08
C SER A 44 -11.23 -3.82 3.42
N LYS A 45 -11.23 -4.25 4.70
CA LYS A 45 -11.73 -5.58 5.11
C LYS A 45 -13.05 -5.58 5.90
N SER A 46 -13.53 -4.46 6.42
CA SER A 46 -14.77 -4.45 7.22
C SER A 46 -15.69 -3.29 6.83
N HIS A 47 -17.00 -3.50 7.00
CA HIS A 47 -17.96 -2.41 6.94
C HIS A 47 -17.53 -1.28 7.90
N GLY A 48 -17.46 -0.06 7.37
CA GLY A 48 -17.07 1.15 8.11
C GLY A 48 -15.56 1.43 8.22
N LYS A 49 -14.67 0.56 7.71
CA LYS A 49 -13.22 0.84 7.68
C LYS A 49 -12.70 0.93 6.24
N TYR A 50 -12.46 2.17 5.81
CA TYR A 50 -11.89 2.47 4.51
C TYR A 50 -10.37 2.44 4.54
N ALA A 51 -9.75 1.98 3.46
CA ALA A 51 -8.31 2.12 3.26
C ALA A 51 -7.93 3.60 3.18
N LEU A 52 -6.76 3.97 3.71
CA LEU A 52 -6.28 5.36 3.62
C LEU A 52 -5.91 5.75 2.18
N PHE A 53 -5.46 4.80 1.37
CA PHE A 53 -5.16 4.99 -0.05
C PHE A 53 -5.87 3.95 -0.92
N PRO A 54 -7.20 4.11 -1.16
CA PRO A 54 -8.02 3.13 -1.86
C PRO A 54 -7.56 2.84 -3.29
N ILE A 55 -6.90 3.79 -3.96
CA ILE A 55 -6.40 3.64 -5.34
C ILE A 55 -5.43 2.46 -5.47
N PHE A 56 -4.72 2.09 -4.40
CA PHE A 56 -3.78 0.96 -4.41
C PHE A 56 -4.40 -0.36 -3.95
N THR A 57 -5.66 -0.38 -3.51
CA THR A 57 -6.28 -1.58 -2.91
C THR A 57 -6.30 -2.77 -3.86
N ALA A 58 -6.70 -2.57 -5.12
CA ALA A 58 -6.76 -3.66 -6.10
C ALA A 58 -5.36 -4.22 -6.40
N SER A 59 -4.40 -3.33 -6.66
CA SER A 59 -3.00 -3.65 -6.95
C SER A 59 -2.33 -4.40 -5.78
N TRP A 60 -2.49 -3.91 -4.55
CA TRP A 60 -1.94 -4.56 -3.35
C TRP A 60 -2.58 -5.93 -3.07
N ARG A 61 -3.87 -6.09 -3.37
CA ARG A 61 -4.53 -7.41 -3.27
C ARG A 61 -4.03 -8.39 -4.31
N ALA A 62 -3.80 -7.93 -5.55
CA ALA A 62 -3.31 -8.78 -6.64
C ALA A 62 -1.93 -9.38 -6.34
N THR A 63 -1.04 -8.65 -5.67
CA THR A 63 0.28 -9.17 -5.25
C THR A 63 0.17 -10.18 -4.10
N ARG A 64 -0.74 -9.96 -3.15
CA ARG A 64 -0.99 -10.88 -2.03
C ARG A 64 -1.62 -12.20 -2.48
N ILE A 65 -2.57 -12.17 -3.42
CA ILE A 65 -3.21 -13.38 -3.98
C ILE A 65 -2.20 -14.18 -4.80
N LYS A 66 -1.32 -13.53 -5.57
CA LYS A 66 -0.25 -14.21 -6.32
C LYS A 66 0.83 -14.84 -5.42
N ASN A 67 1.04 -14.31 -4.21
CA ASN A 67 2.03 -14.83 -3.26
C ASN A 67 1.48 -15.93 -2.34
N ILE A 68 0.16 -16.08 -2.25
CA ILE A 68 -0.48 -17.26 -1.67
C ILE A 68 -0.62 -18.25 -2.83
N GLY A 69 0.43 -19.04 -3.05
CA GLY A 69 0.42 -20.07 -4.10
C GLY A 69 -0.84 -20.90 -4.02
N ILE A 70 -1.61 -20.89 -5.10
CA ILE A 70 -2.37 -22.05 -5.54
C ILE A 70 -1.41 -22.85 -6.42
#